data_AF-A0A919IF37-F1
#
_entry.id   AF-A0A919IF37-F1
#
_cell.length_a   1.000
_cell.length_b   1.000
_cell.length_c   1.000
_cell.angle_alpha   90.00
_cell.angle_beta   90.00
_cell.angle_gamma   90.00
#
_symmetry.space_group_name_H-M   'P 1'
#
loop_
_entity.id
_entity.type
_entity.pdbx_description
1 polymer ?
#
loop_
_entity_poly.entity_id
_entity_poly.type
_entity_poly.pdbx_seq_one_letter_code
_entity_poly.pdbx_strand_id
1 'polypeptide(L)'
;MTKRRPLAGGTSVARSSVMKQRVSRARRTPSELLALTANGDRVAFRELYEELRAPVMRQVCRSLAGSDEIREVVYGTFVEVWWMARFHAADSAEVMPWVLDIACRRAEECARTRSPADAGATNRVLLETLLRSR
;
A
#
# COMPACT_ATOMS: atom_id res chain seq x y z
N MET A 1 -49.39 -5.06 46.73
CA MET A 1 -48.00 -5.43 46.39
C MET A 1 -47.89 -5.76 44.91
N THR A 2 -46.90 -5.15 44.22
CA THR A 2 -46.10 -5.61 43.05
C THR A 2 -46.84 -6.17 41.79
N LYS A 3 -46.60 -5.73 40.55
CA LYS A 3 -45.35 -5.32 39.89
C LYS A 3 -45.61 -4.26 38.80
N ARG A 4 -44.68 -3.31 38.72
CA ARG A 4 -44.46 -2.41 37.58
C ARG A 4 -44.02 -3.23 36.35
N ARG A 5 -44.56 -2.89 35.18
CA ARG A 5 -44.13 -3.40 33.87
C ARG A 5 -43.29 -2.30 33.20
N PRO A 6 -41.97 -2.49 32.94
CA PRO A 6 -41.20 -1.51 32.21
C PRO A 6 -41.39 -1.71 30.70
N LEU A 7 -41.68 -0.63 29.97
CA LEU A 7 -41.66 -0.62 28.50
C LEU A 7 -40.22 -0.51 28.01
N ALA A 8 -39.93 -1.33 27.00
CA ALA A 8 -38.64 -1.58 26.42
C ALA A 8 -37.94 -0.31 25.89
N GLY A 9 -36.75 -0.03 26.43
CA GLY A 9 -35.71 0.70 25.73
C GLY A 9 -34.65 -0.31 25.30
N GLY A 10 -34.40 -0.45 24.00
CA GLY A 10 -33.25 -1.25 23.55
C GLY A 10 -33.32 -1.82 22.16
N THR A 11 -33.26 -0.98 21.12
CA THR A 11 -32.80 -1.42 19.79
C THR A 11 -31.96 -0.35 19.10
N SER A 12 -30.85 0.05 19.72
CA SER A 12 -29.78 0.78 19.02
C SER A 12 -28.49 -0.05 18.84
N VAL A 13 -28.35 -1.18 19.53
CA VAL A 13 -27.13 -2.00 19.50
C VAL A 13 -27.10 -2.96 18.29
N ALA A 14 -28.26 -3.40 17.79
CA ALA A 14 -28.35 -4.38 16.70
C ALA A 14 -27.87 -3.83 15.33
N ARG A 15 -28.15 -2.55 15.02
CA ARG A 15 -27.70 -1.92 13.76
C ARG A 15 -26.19 -1.74 13.68
N SER A 16 -25.55 -1.40 14.80
CA SER A 16 -24.09 -1.25 14.89
C SER A 16 -23.36 -2.59 14.78
N SER A 17 -23.97 -3.68 15.26
CA SER A 17 -23.39 -5.03 15.20
C SER A 17 -23.36 -5.60 13.78
N VAL A 18 -24.45 -5.41 13.00
CA VAL A 18 -24.50 -5.83 11.58
C VAL A 18 -23.53 -5.02 10.72
N MET A 19 -23.34 -3.72 11.00
CA MET A 19 -22.36 -2.90 10.28
C MET A 19 -20.91 -3.31 10.59
N LYS A 20 -20.60 -3.63 11.85
CA LYS A 20 -19.30 -4.23 12.24
C LYS A 20 -19.12 -5.63 11.64
N GLN A 21 -20.19 -6.41 11.50
CA GLN A 21 -20.16 -7.75 10.89
C GLN A 21 -19.93 -7.73 9.37
N ARG A 22 -20.45 -6.74 8.65
CA ARG A 22 -20.16 -6.55 7.21
C ARG A 22 -18.70 -6.15 6.98
N VAL A 23 -18.11 -5.40 7.92
CA VAL A 23 -16.69 -5.03 7.93
C VAL A 23 -15.79 -6.20 8.37
N SER A 24 -16.34 -7.22 9.03
CA SER A 24 -15.61 -8.42 9.47
C SER A 24 -15.81 -9.65 8.59
N ARG A 25 -16.33 -9.51 7.36
CA ARG A 25 -16.22 -10.56 6.34
C ARG A 25 -14.75 -10.64 5.93
N ALA A 26 -13.96 -11.35 6.75
CA ALA A 26 -12.52 -11.60 6.67
C ALA A 26 -11.73 -10.56 5.84
N ARG A 27 -11.12 -9.56 6.50
CA ARG A 27 -10.11 -8.73 5.83
C ARG A 27 -9.05 -9.67 5.26
N ARG A 28 -9.03 -9.81 3.94
CA ARG A 28 -8.00 -10.57 3.25
C ARG A 28 -6.66 -9.90 3.52
N THR A 29 -5.66 -10.72 3.80
CA THR A 29 -4.28 -10.28 3.93
C THR A 29 -3.74 -9.82 2.58
N PRO A 30 -2.70 -8.97 2.54
CA PRO A 30 -2.02 -8.61 1.29
C PRO A 30 -1.58 -9.80 0.45
N SER A 31 -1.13 -10.90 1.09
CA SER A 31 -0.75 -12.13 0.40
C SER A 31 -1.94 -12.81 -0.28
N GLU A 32 -3.09 -12.92 0.38
CA GLU A 32 -4.31 -13.47 -0.22
C GLU A 32 -4.81 -12.59 -1.39
N LEU A 33 -4.74 -11.27 -1.22
CA LEU A 33 -5.11 -10.33 -2.28
C LEU A 33 -4.17 -10.42 -3.49
N LEU A 34 -2.87 -10.60 -3.25
CA LEU A 34 -1.89 -10.78 -4.32
C LEU A 34 -2.08 -12.11 -5.06
N ALA A 35 -2.40 -13.20 -4.35
CA ALA A 35 -2.69 -14.49 -4.96
C ALA A 35 -3.93 -14.47 -5.85
N LEU A 36 -4.98 -13.74 -5.45
CA LEU A 36 -6.16 -13.53 -6.31
C LEU A 36 -5.84 -12.61 -7.49
N THR A 37 -5.03 -11.57 -7.28
CA THR A 37 -4.54 -10.70 -8.35
C THR A 37 -3.74 -11.47 -9.40
N ALA A 38 -2.91 -12.44 -9.00
CA ALA A 38 -2.16 -13.31 -9.90
C ALA A 38 -3.06 -14.10 -10.86
N ASN A 39 -4.30 -14.39 -10.45
CA ASN A 39 -5.33 -15.04 -11.27
C ASN A 39 -6.15 -14.06 -12.11
N GLY A 40 -5.81 -12.76 -12.09
CA GLY A 40 -6.51 -11.72 -12.83
C GLY A 40 -7.72 -11.11 -12.11
N ASP A 41 -7.88 -11.32 -10.80
CA ASP A 41 -8.97 -10.70 -10.02
C ASP A 41 -8.71 -9.20 -9.83
N ARG A 42 -9.47 -8.39 -10.58
CA ARG A 42 -9.42 -6.92 -10.51
C ARG A 42 -9.97 -6.34 -9.21
N VAL A 43 -10.88 -7.04 -8.53
CA VAL A 43 -11.44 -6.61 -7.24
C VAL A 43 -10.40 -6.81 -6.15
N ALA A 44 -9.73 -7.97 -6.14
CA ALA A 44 -8.62 -8.22 -5.22
C ALA A 44 -7.47 -7.21 -5.40
N PHE A 45 -7.11 -6.90 -6.65
CA PHE A 45 -6.10 -5.89 -6.93
C PHE A 45 -6.48 -4.48 -6.45
N ARG A 46 -7.76 -4.10 -6.59
CA ARG A 46 -8.26 -2.83 -6.07
C ARG A 46 -8.13 -2.77 -4.54
N GLU A 47 -8.49 -3.84 -3.84
CA GLU A 47 -8.34 -3.91 -2.38
C GLU A 47 -6.86 -3.80 -1.97
N LEU A 48 -5.96 -4.49 -2.68
CA LEU A 48 -4.52 -4.40 -2.45
C LEU A 48 -4.00 -2.96 -2.67
N TYR A 49 -4.47 -2.29 -3.73
CA TYR A 49 -4.14 -0.90 -4.01
C TYR A 49 -4.59 0.03 -2.89
N GLU A 50 -5.85 -0.09 -2.43
CA GLU A 50 -6.39 0.75 -1.35
C GLU A 50 -5.59 0.59 -0.04
N GLU A 51 -5.12 -0.62 0.25
CA GLU A 51 -4.30 -0.92 1.42
C GLU A 51 -2.87 -0.37 1.30
N LEU A 52 -2.22 -0.55 0.14
CA LEU A 52 -0.80 -0.27 -0.02
C LEU A 52 -0.50 1.11 -0.64
N ARG A 53 -1.47 1.84 -1.19
CA ARG A 53 -1.20 3.14 -1.84
C ARG A 53 -0.56 4.17 -0.90
N ALA A 54 -0.96 4.18 0.37
CA ALA A 54 -0.46 5.15 1.34
C ALA A 54 1.01 4.90 1.73
N PRO A 55 1.44 3.66 2.08
CA PRO A 55 2.85 3.38 2.31
C PRO A 55 3.70 3.54 1.03
N VAL A 56 3.19 3.14 -0.14
CA VAL A 56 3.88 3.35 -1.43
C VAL A 56 4.09 4.83 -1.71
N MET A 57 3.05 5.66 -1.57
CA MET A 57 3.15 7.12 -1.72
C MET A 57 4.22 7.70 -0.79
N ARG A 58 4.22 7.29 0.49
CA ARG A 58 5.21 7.74 1.47
C ARG A 58 6.63 7.36 1.08
N GLN A 59 6.83 6.16 0.51
CA GLN A 59 8.13 5.72 0.03
C GLN A 59 8.60 6.57 -1.15
N VAL A 60 7.73 6.81 -2.14
CA VAL A 60 8.07 7.62 -3.33
C VAL A 60 8.39 9.08 -2.98
N CYS A 61 7.65 9.67 -2.03
CA CYS A 61 7.91 11.04 -1.56
C CYS A 61 9.27 11.23 -0.86
N ARG A 62 10.01 10.15 -0.54
CA ARG A 62 11.37 10.25 0.00
C ARG A 62 12.39 10.65 -1.07
N SER A 63 12.12 10.32 -2.34
CA SER A 63 13.05 10.55 -3.46
C SER A 63 12.57 11.63 -4.42
N LEU A 64 11.26 11.91 -4.46
CA LEU A 64 10.64 12.85 -5.39
C LEU A 64 9.82 13.93 -4.67
N ALA A 65 9.84 15.15 -5.21
CA ALA A 65 9.08 16.29 -4.68
C ALA A 65 7.94 16.77 -5.59
N GLY A 66 7.98 16.43 -6.89
CA GLY A 66 6.97 16.88 -7.84
C GLY A 66 5.73 15.99 -7.83
N SER A 67 4.55 16.60 -7.70
CA SER A 67 3.29 15.88 -7.52
C SER A 67 2.91 14.99 -8.70
N ASP A 68 3.33 15.38 -9.91
CA ASP A 68 3.00 14.63 -11.12
C ASP A 68 3.90 13.41 -11.27
N GLU A 69 5.21 13.57 -11.03
CA GLU A 69 6.17 12.46 -11.05
C GLU A 69 5.85 11.43 -9.96
N ILE A 70 5.51 11.91 -8.74
CA ILE A 70 5.11 11.04 -7.64
C ILE A 70 3.91 10.19 -8.05
N ARG A 71 2.87 10.81 -8.63
CA ARG A 71 1.66 10.09 -9.05
C ARG A 71 1.95 9.07 -10.14
N GLU A 72 2.76 9.43 -11.13
CA GLU A 72 3.17 8.53 -12.21
C GLU A 72 3.95 7.33 -11.67
N VAL A 73 4.92 7.55 -10.78
CA VAL A 73 5.70 6.48 -10.16
C VAL A 73 4.81 5.57 -9.33
N VAL A 74 3.89 6.12 -8.54
CA VAL A 74 2.92 5.33 -7.76
C VAL A 74 2.06 4.47 -8.68
N TYR A 75 1.45 5.03 -9.73
CA TYR A 75 0.64 4.25 -10.65
C TYR A 75 1.46 3.20 -11.41
N GLY A 76 2.64 3.56 -11.88
CA GLY A 76 3.56 2.63 -12.52
C GLY A 76 3.98 1.47 -11.60
N THR A 77 4.15 1.74 -10.30
CA THR A 77 4.43 0.69 -9.29
C THR A 77 3.31 -0.33 -9.26
N PHE A 78 2.05 0.11 -9.19
CA PHE A 78 0.91 -0.80 -9.14
C PHE A 78 0.67 -1.54 -10.46
N VAL A 79 0.95 -0.91 -11.60
CA VAL A 79 0.93 -1.60 -12.91
C VAL A 79 1.97 -2.72 -12.93
N GLU A 80 3.19 -2.46 -12.44
CA GLU A 80 4.23 -3.47 -12.35
C GLU A 80 3.85 -4.61 -11.40
N VAL A 81 3.27 -4.29 -10.23
CA VAL A 81 2.73 -5.27 -9.29
C VAL A 81 1.69 -6.16 -9.96
N TRP A 82 0.77 -5.61 -10.75
CA TRP A 82 -0.22 -6.40 -11.50
C TRP A 82 0.44 -7.41 -12.44
N TRP A 83 1.45 -6.98 -13.20
CA TRP A 83 2.15 -7.86 -14.15
C TRP A 83 2.98 -8.93 -13.45
N MET A 84 3.61 -8.57 -12.34
CA MET A 84 4.52 -9.45 -11.60
C MET A 84 3.83 -10.33 -10.55
N ALA A 85 2.56 -10.08 -10.23
CA ALA A 85 1.81 -10.81 -9.21
C ALA A 85 1.89 -12.33 -9.38
N ARG A 86 1.78 -12.83 -10.62
CA ARG A 86 1.86 -14.27 -10.92
C ARG A 86 3.19 -14.93 -10.54
N PHE A 87 4.28 -14.16 -10.58
CA PHE A 87 5.61 -14.65 -10.28
C PHE A 87 5.94 -14.58 -8.79
N HIS A 88 5.27 -13.68 -8.06
CA HIS A 88 5.56 -13.43 -6.65
C HIS A 88 4.53 -14.07 -5.68
N ALA A 89 3.32 -14.38 -6.17
CA ALA A 89 2.25 -14.96 -5.35
C ALA A 89 2.52 -16.40 -4.89
N ALA A 90 3.43 -17.13 -5.54
CA ALA A 90 3.68 -18.53 -5.26
C ALA A 90 4.43 -18.78 -3.94
N ASP A 91 5.20 -17.80 -3.44
CA ASP A 91 6.20 -18.02 -2.38
C ASP A 91 6.21 -16.99 -1.23
N SER A 92 5.46 -15.88 -1.33
CA SER A 92 5.77 -14.72 -0.47
C SER A 92 4.75 -14.39 0.63
N ALA A 93 5.22 -14.49 1.88
CA ALA A 93 4.60 -13.86 3.04
C ALA A 93 4.87 -12.33 3.10
N GLU A 94 5.72 -11.79 2.23
CA GLU A 94 6.28 -10.44 2.30
C GLU A 94 5.84 -9.56 1.12
N VAL A 95 4.52 -9.43 0.91
CA VAL A 95 3.98 -8.58 -0.17
C VAL A 95 4.34 -7.11 -0.01
N MET A 96 4.25 -6.57 1.21
CA MET A 96 4.49 -5.15 1.44
C MET A 96 5.96 -4.75 1.17
N PRO A 97 6.98 -5.45 1.73
CA PRO A 97 8.38 -5.19 1.38
C PRO A 97 8.63 -5.22 -0.13
N TRP A 98 8.16 -6.26 -0.82
CA TRP A 98 8.32 -6.39 -2.27
C TRP A 98 7.72 -5.21 -3.06
N VAL A 99 6.50 -4.77 -2.70
CA VAL A 99 5.86 -3.61 -3.34
C VAL A 99 6.64 -2.31 -3.06
N LEU A 100 7.18 -2.16 -1.85
CA LEU A 100 7.99 -1.00 -1.47
C LEU A 100 9.35 -0.98 -2.20
N ASP A 101 9.94 -2.14 -2.46
CA ASP A 101 11.18 -2.26 -3.24
C ASP A 101 10.97 -1.83 -4.69
N ILE A 102 9.86 -2.26 -5.32
CA ILE A 102 9.46 -1.77 -6.65
C ILE A 102 9.30 -0.24 -6.61
N ALA A 103 8.60 0.29 -5.61
CA ALA A 103 8.38 1.73 -5.49
C ALA A 103 9.69 2.51 -5.34
N CYS A 104 10.61 2.03 -4.50
CA CYS A 104 11.92 2.65 -4.26
C CYS A 104 12.74 2.69 -5.55
N ARG A 105 12.89 1.54 -6.22
CA ARG A 105 13.63 1.42 -7.48
C ARG A 105 13.11 2.39 -8.54
N ARG A 106 11.79 2.45 -8.72
CA ARG A 106 11.16 3.36 -9.71
C ARG A 106 11.35 4.83 -9.34
N ALA A 107 11.28 5.18 -8.06
CA ALA A 107 11.51 6.55 -7.60
C ALA A 107 12.96 6.98 -7.81
N GLU A 108 13.93 6.09 -7.58
CA GLU A 108 15.36 6.32 -7.85
C GLU A 108 15.66 6.42 -9.35
N GLU A 109 15.03 5.59 -10.19
CA GLU A 109 15.11 5.69 -11.64
C GLU A 109 14.61 7.06 -12.13
N CYS A 110 13.45 7.51 -11.66
CA CYS A 110 12.89 8.82 -11.98
C CYS A 110 13.76 9.98 -11.47
N ALA A 111 14.31 9.88 -10.25
CA ALA A 111 15.21 10.88 -9.69
C ALA A 111 16.52 11.01 -10.50
N ARG A 112 17.04 9.88 -11.01
CA ARG A 112 18.24 9.88 -11.87
C ARG A 112 17.97 10.50 -13.24
N THR A 113 16.84 10.21 -13.88
CA THR A 113 16.52 10.75 -15.22
C THR A 113 16.23 12.25 -15.20
N ARG A 114 15.87 12.82 -14.05
CA ARG A 114 15.74 14.27 -13.85
C ARG A 114 17.08 15.02 -13.94
N SER A 115 18.22 14.34 -13.79
CA SER A 115 19.54 15.00 -13.77
C SER A 115 20.46 14.57 -14.91
N PRO A 116 20.56 15.41 -15.98
CA PRO A 116 21.77 15.49 -16.79
C PRO A 116 22.69 16.65 -16.39
N ALA A 117 22.26 17.57 -15.51
CA ALA A 117 22.91 18.87 -15.31
C ALA A 117 23.27 19.24 -13.85
N ASP A 118 23.01 18.37 -12.85
CA ASP A 118 23.28 18.67 -11.44
C ASP A 118 24.18 17.61 -10.77
N ALA A 119 25.16 17.11 -11.53
CA ALA A 119 26.15 16.13 -11.07
C ALA A 119 27.04 16.65 -9.90
N GLY A 120 26.93 17.92 -9.51
CA GLY A 120 27.72 18.52 -8.43
C GLY A 120 27.15 18.34 -7.01
N ALA A 121 25.83 18.15 -6.85
CA ALA A 121 25.20 18.11 -5.52
C ALA A 121 24.98 16.68 -4.98
N THR A 122 24.86 15.68 -5.87
CA THR A 122 24.55 14.27 -5.57
C THR A 122 25.60 13.56 -4.71
N ASN A 123 26.85 14.03 -4.70
CA ASN A 123 27.92 13.45 -3.87
C ASN A 123 27.66 13.64 -2.35
N ARG A 124 26.86 14.65 -1.97
CA ARG A 124 26.58 14.96 -0.55
C ARG A 124 25.69 13.92 0.13
N VAL A 125 24.74 13.32 -0.60
CA VAL A 125 23.84 12.27 -0.06
C VAL A 125 24.53 10.91 -0.01
N LEU A 126 25.44 10.64 -0.95
CA LEU A 126 26.28 9.45 -0.94
C LEU A 126 27.25 9.44 0.26
N LEU A 127 27.83 10.59 0.64
CA LEU A 127 28.65 10.74 1.85
C LEU A 127 27.84 10.51 3.14
N GLU A 128 26.62 11.02 3.23
CA GLU A 128 25.73 10.81 4.40
C GLU A 128 25.28 9.35 4.54
N THR A 129 25.12 8.64 3.42
CA THR A 129 24.67 7.24 3.40
C THR A 129 25.81 6.29 3.77
N LEU A 130 27.04 6.56 3.32
CA LEU A 130 28.22 5.75 3.70
C LEU A 130 28.63 5.93 5.17
N LEU A 131 28.38 7.10 5.77
CA LEU A 131 28.67 7.37 7.18
C LEU A 131 27.65 6.76 8.17
N ARG A 132 26.46 6.34 7.70
CA ARG A 132 25.37 5.86 8.56
C ARG A 132 25.29 4.33 8.69
N SER A 133 26.13 3.58 7.96
CA SER A 133 26.06 2.12 7.91
C SER A 133 27.38 1.45 8.35
N ARG A 134 27.83 1.77 9.57
CA ARG A 134 28.82 0.98 10.32
C ARG A 134 28.11 0.12 11.36
#